data_AF-A0A1J4KX91-F1
#
_entry.id   AF-A0A1J4KX91-F1
#
_cell.length_a   1.000
_cell.length_b   1.000
_cell.length_c   1.000
_cell.angle_alpha   90.00
_cell.angle_beta   90.00
_cell.angle_gamma   90.00
#
_symmetry.space_group_name_H-M   'P 1'
#
loop_
_entity.id
_entity.type
_entity.pdbx_description
1 polymer ?
#
loop_
_entity_poly.entity_id
_entity_poly.type
_entity_poly.pdbx_seq_one_letter_code
_entity_poly.pdbx_strand_id
1 'polypeptide(L)'
;MFTAFFPGEDLDDEDVELEKESLLILHNGQDYQVQRKLAYISSNYIKKILINDPSLDEIEIDFDDEYNEFSLISNFLNNNFITITSENYIFLKNASKILSISCIAQKVESFEKQFESIKNNHEIAILQTYESIIFGITEENLQNIVENFIFFSQIENNKYKDSDLELVAQIILTAAQIQYKSAPLLFKFVKLLNNYKINEILIENVHNIKKTSMRNYFIQGLYDSGVSSSLQYYNYGDPDHSEISTNLRRSGVNPHEICYAIRFDEVERLQEISGQSSDFDFNQKVPFSSYESMPMLSNCVLIEYAAFFCSIKCFKFLLINQATIRSQLLKFAIAGGSIEIIRLCEQNGCNFLKAVQYCIRFHKSDIFEWVISNKLKIIGFDTVCTFSFTGVSYASQQWYECFDCFTAPEGCCEFCARHCHKHHPILDKGFAKAYCDCGHSHCKGLIEVKDVDKYDYIENLILKSIQYCNFKIFMRLIELGANIQTIHPNLFLMAEAHNNVRIAKIALLFEFYRFSPKTKIDHPLRVKFWPSKEFLELTQTAIRNGLINREEKCRIS
;
A
#
# COMPACT_ATOMS: atom_id res chain seq x y z
N MET A 1 6.30 -9.71 -1.59
CA MET A 1 7.55 -9.50 -2.35
C MET A 1 8.05 -10.89 -2.71
N PHE A 2 8.25 -11.23 -3.99
CA PHE A 2 8.96 -12.47 -4.30
C PHE A 2 10.46 -12.20 -4.10
N THR A 3 10.90 -12.30 -2.85
CA THR A 3 12.31 -12.38 -2.55
C THR A 3 12.79 -13.76 -2.92
N ALA A 4 13.78 -13.83 -3.82
CA ALA A 4 14.47 -15.08 -4.07
C ALA A 4 15.17 -15.49 -2.77
N PHE A 5 14.72 -16.62 -2.24
CA PHE A 5 15.08 -17.11 -0.92
C PHE A 5 16.51 -17.67 -0.91
N PHE A 6 17.10 -17.66 0.29
CA PHE A 6 18.45 -18.11 0.65
C PHE A 6 18.86 -19.44 -0.01
N PRO A 7 20.09 -19.55 -0.54
CA PRO A 7 20.65 -20.79 -1.08
C PRO A 7 20.72 -21.97 -0.09
N GLY A 8 20.57 -21.74 1.21
CA GLY A 8 20.74 -22.75 2.26
C GLY A 8 19.52 -23.63 2.57
N GLU A 9 18.47 -23.65 1.74
CA GLU A 9 17.27 -24.49 2.02
C GLU A 9 17.37 -25.95 1.58
N ASP A 10 18.15 -26.26 0.54
CA ASP A 10 18.20 -27.58 -0.08
C ASP A 10 19.61 -28.17 -0.20
N LEU A 11 20.58 -27.63 0.56
CA LEU A 11 21.95 -28.11 0.51
C LEU A 11 22.17 -29.12 1.61
N ASP A 12 22.13 -30.39 1.23
CA ASP A 12 22.91 -31.41 1.92
C ASP A 12 24.36 -30.87 2.01
N ASP A 13 24.91 -30.85 3.22
CA ASP A 13 26.29 -30.47 3.54
C ASP A 13 27.28 -31.42 2.84
N GLU A 14 27.38 -31.38 1.51
CA GLU A 14 28.57 -31.86 0.83
C GLU A 14 29.65 -30.80 1.04
N ASP A 15 30.52 -31.04 2.03
CA ASP A 15 31.74 -30.30 2.30
C ASP A 15 32.66 -30.31 1.07
N VAL A 16 32.39 -29.43 0.11
CA VAL A 16 33.33 -29.11 -0.97
C VAL A 16 34.29 -28.05 -0.41
N GLU A 17 35.53 -28.46 -0.10
CA GLU A 17 36.63 -27.54 0.21
C GLU A 17 36.93 -26.67 -1.02
N LEU A 18 36.34 -25.47 -1.05
CA LEU A 18 36.66 -24.43 -2.03
C LEU A 18 37.77 -23.54 -1.43
N GLU A 19 38.96 -23.55 -2.03
CA GLU A 19 40.16 -22.86 -1.50
C GLU A 19 40.03 -21.33 -1.40
N LYS A 20 39.10 -20.72 -2.17
CA LYS A 20 38.93 -19.26 -2.26
C LYS A 20 37.50 -18.85 -1.92
N GLU A 21 37.36 -17.78 -1.15
CA GLU A 21 36.06 -17.29 -0.69
C GLU A 21 35.27 -16.54 -1.79
N SER A 22 35.97 -15.85 -2.70
CA SER A 22 35.35 -15.06 -3.76
C SER A 22 35.60 -15.62 -5.17
N LEU A 23 34.74 -15.20 -6.09
CA LEU A 23 34.82 -15.46 -7.52
C LEU A 23 34.46 -14.17 -8.26
N LEU A 24 35.25 -13.81 -9.28
CA LEU A 24 34.94 -12.69 -10.18
C LEU A 24 34.10 -13.20 -11.34
N ILE A 25 32.98 -12.55 -11.62
CA ILE A 25 32.19 -12.78 -12.83
C ILE A 25 32.33 -11.56 -13.73
N LEU A 26 32.81 -11.77 -14.94
CA LEU A 26 32.85 -10.76 -16.00
C LEU A 26 31.57 -10.92 -16.83
N HIS A 27 30.74 -9.88 -16.89
CA HIS A 27 29.50 -9.86 -17.68
C HIS A 27 29.41 -8.57 -18.48
N ASN A 28 29.37 -8.69 -19.81
CA ASN A 28 29.31 -7.59 -20.77
C ASN A 28 30.35 -6.49 -20.50
N GLY A 29 31.57 -6.90 -20.10
CA GLY A 29 32.68 -6.00 -19.78
C GLY A 29 32.58 -5.30 -18.42
N GLN A 30 31.68 -5.74 -17.53
CA GLN A 30 31.59 -5.29 -16.15
C GLN A 30 31.95 -6.39 -15.15
N ASP A 31 32.54 -5.98 -14.04
CA ASP A 31 33.09 -6.84 -13.01
C ASP A 31 32.12 -7.03 -11.84
N TYR A 32 31.81 -8.28 -11.51
CA TYR A 32 30.92 -8.64 -10.41
C TYR A 32 31.60 -9.63 -9.46
N GLN A 33 32.01 -9.15 -8.28
CA GLN A 33 32.55 -10.03 -7.25
C GLN A 33 31.41 -10.75 -6.51
N VAL A 34 31.47 -12.07 -6.43
CA VAL A 34 30.45 -12.91 -5.75
C VAL A 34 31.09 -13.88 -4.76
N GLN A 35 30.28 -14.42 -3.84
CA GLN A 35 30.72 -15.50 -2.95
C GLN A 35 30.83 -16.81 -3.73
N ARG A 36 32.05 -17.38 -3.80
CA ARG A 36 32.32 -18.58 -4.61
C ARG A 36 31.44 -19.75 -4.21
N LYS A 37 31.30 -20.00 -2.91
CA LYS A 37 30.47 -21.08 -2.38
C LYS A 37 29.02 -20.94 -2.84
N LEU A 38 28.44 -19.74 -2.73
CA LEU A 38 27.06 -19.48 -3.16
C LEU A 38 26.87 -19.58 -4.68
N ALA A 39 27.84 -19.11 -5.45
CA ALA A 39 27.86 -19.28 -6.91
C ALA A 39 27.89 -20.77 -7.30
N TYR A 40 28.75 -21.55 -6.66
CA TYR A 40 28.89 -22.99 -6.88
C TYR A 40 27.60 -23.77 -6.56
N ILE A 41 26.98 -23.50 -5.41
CA ILE A 41 25.79 -24.25 -4.97
C ILE A 41 24.50 -23.81 -5.69
N SER A 42 24.38 -22.53 -6.06
CA SER A 42 23.13 -21.98 -6.59
C SER A 42 23.02 -22.05 -8.11
N SER A 43 24.14 -22.09 -8.83
CA SER A 43 24.19 -22.11 -10.30
C SER A 43 24.80 -23.41 -10.80
N ASN A 44 23.99 -24.25 -11.44
CA ASN A 44 24.50 -25.47 -12.08
C ASN A 44 25.46 -25.18 -13.25
N TYR A 45 25.35 -23.99 -13.85
CA TYR A 45 26.28 -23.53 -14.88
C TYR A 45 27.67 -23.28 -14.27
N ILE A 46 27.74 -22.44 -13.23
CA ILE A 46 29.00 -22.12 -12.53
C ILE A 46 29.58 -23.38 -11.87
N LYS A 47 28.74 -24.24 -11.28
CA LYS A 47 29.16 -25.53 -10.72
C LYS A 47 29.94 -26.38 -11.73
N LYS A 48 29.44 -26.50 -12.96
CA LYS A 48 30.11 -27.27 -14.02
C LYS A 48 31.46 -26.68 -14.40
N ILE A 49 31.58 -25.35 -14.43
CA ILE A 49 32.85 -24.66 -14.73
C ILE A 49 33.86 -24.94 -13.63
N LEU A 50 33.47 -24.73 -12.37
CA LEU A 50 34.36 -24.93 -11.21
C LEU A 50 34.70 -26.40 -10.94
N ILE A 51 33.87 -27.36 -11.36
CA ILE A 51 34.23 -28.79 -11.33
C ILE A 51 35.35 -29.10 -12.32
N ASN A 52 35.34 -28.46 -13.49
CA ASN A 52 36.37 -28.67 -14.51
C ASN A 52 37.68 -27.98 -14.15
N ASP A 53 37.62 -26.79 -13.57
CA ASP A 53 38.77 -26.06 -13.07
C ASP A 53 38.43 -25.31 -11.76
N PRO A 54 38.73 -25.92 -10.59
CA PRO A 54 38.51 -25.29 -9.29
C PRO A 54 39.40 -24.07 -9.02
N SER A 55 40.50 -23.90 -9.77
CA SER A 55 41.50 -22.86 -9.51
C SER A 55 41.14 -21.49 -10.10
N LEU A 56 40.14 -21.45 -11.01
CA LEU A 56 39.65 -20.24 -11.66
C LEU A 56 39.25 -19.18 -10.63
N ASP A 57 39.73 -17.95 -10.85
CA ASP A 57 39.35 -16.77 -10.07
C ASP A 57 38.33 -15.89 -10.76
N GLU A 58 38.23 -16.05 -12.08
CA GLU A 58 37.34 -15.31 -12.95
C GLU A 58 36.56 -16.25 -13.87
N ILE A 59 35.31 -15.91 -14.15
CA ILE A 59 34.48 -16.55 -15.16
C ILE A 59 33.82 -15.46 -16.00
N GLU A 60 33.95 -15.57 -17.32
CA GLU A 60 33.24 -14.73 -18.27
C GLU A 60 31.87 -15.35 -18.59
N ILE A 61 30.80 -14.57 -18.41
CA ILE A 61 29.42 -14.98 -18.66
C ILE A 61 28.71 -13.85 -19.37
N ASP A 62 28.57 -13.94 -20.69
CA ASP A 62 27.91 -12.90 -21.48
C ASP A 62 26.57 -13.36 -22.05
N PHE A 63 25.57 -12.51 -21.90
CA PHE A 63 24.25 -12.66 -22.49
C PHE A 63 23.53 -11.31 -22.55
N ASP A 64 22.38 -11.29 -23.23
CA ASP A 64 21.57 -10.10 -23.39
C ASP A 64 21.10 -9.52 -22.04
N ASP A 65 21.58 -8.33 -21.72
CA ASP A 65 21.28 -7.55 -20.52
C ASP A 65 21.14 -6.07 -20.89
N GLU A 66 20.08 -5.76 -21.64
CA GLU A 66 19.80 -4.42 -22.18
C GLU A 66 19.85 -3.30 -21.12
N TYR A 67 19.47 -3.62 -19.87
CA TYR A 67 19.33 -2.65 -18.78
C TYR A 67 20.44 -2.75 -17.71
N ASN A 68 21.48 -3.56 -17.92
CA ASN A 68 22.58 -3.79 -16.96
C ASN A 68 22.09 -4.28 -15.57
N GLU A 69 21.16 -5.22 -15.55
CA GLU A 69 20.50 -5.77 -14.37
C GLU A 69 21.26 -6.95 -13.73
N PHE A 70 22.43 -7.34 -14.25
CA PHE A 70 23.25 -8.43 -13.68
C PHE A 70 23.64 -8.22 -12.22
N SER A 71 23.63 -6.98 -11.73
CA SER A 71 23.74 -6.67 -10.30
C SER A 71 22.73 -7.44 -9.42
N LEU A 72 21.55 -7.81 -9.93
CA LEU A 72 20.58 -8.66 -9.24
C LEU A 72 21.11 -10.08 -9.04
N ILE A 73 21.69 -10.69 -10.08
CA ILE A 73 22.30 -12.02 -9.96
C ILE A 73 23.49 -11.96 -8.99
N SER A 74 24.35 -10.96 -9.13
CA SER A 74 25.47 -10.75 -8.21
C SER A 74 25.01 -10.60 -6.75
N ASN A 75 23.95 -9.82 -6.51
CA ASN A 75 23.33 -9.68 -5.19
C ASN A 75 22.86 -11.03 -4.65
N PHE A 76 22.12 -11.80 -5.44
CA PHE A 76 21.67 -13.13 -5.03
C PHE A 76 22.85 -14.06 -4.70
N LEU A 77 23.90 -14.07 -5.52
CA LEU A 77 25.12 -14.85 -5.29
C LEU A 77 26.01 -14.32 -4.14
N ASN A 78 25.66 -13.17 -3.56
CA ASN A 78 26.29 -12.59 -2.38
C ASN A 78 25.41 -12.68 -1.14
N ASN A 79 24.33 -13.48 -1.18
CA ASN A 79 23.35 -13.60 -0.10
C ASN A 79 22.56 -12.31 0.19
N ASN A 80 22.46 -11.40 -0.79
CA ASN A 80 21.64 -10.21 -0.68
C ASN A 80 20.23 -10.49 -1.23
N PHE A 81 19.22 -9.86 -0.62
CA PHE A 81 17.86 -9.92 -1.12
C PHE A 81 17.74 -9.29 -2.51
N ILE A 82 17.05 -9.99 -3.40
CA ILE A 82 16.55 -9.44 -4.66
C ILE A 82 15.04 -9.42 -4.65
N THR A 83 14.47 -8.38 -5.21
CA THR A 83 13.03 -8.21 -5.38
C THR A 83 12.68 -8.52 -6.82
N ILE A 84 11.79 -9.47 -7.07
CA ILE A 84 11.20 -9.65 -8.40
C ILE A 84 10.08 -8.61 -8.57
N THR A 85 10.16 -7.81 -9.62
CA THR A 85 9.21 -6.77 -10.01
C THR A 85 8.73 -6.96 -11.44
N SER A 86 7.70 -6.21 -11.85
CA SER A 86 7.28 -6.12 -13.25
C SER A 86 8.35 -5.56 -14.19
N GLU A 87 9.36 -4.87 -13.64
CA GLU A 87 10.45 -4.24 -14.39
C GLU A 87 11.60 -5.22 -14.66
N ASN A 88 11.91 -6.13 -13.72
CA ASN A 88 13.11 -6.99 -13.82
C ASN A 88 12.84 -8.48 -14.04
N TYR A 89 11.58 -8.95 -13.97
CA TYR A 89 11.31 -10.39 -14.00
C TYR A 89 11.70 -11.06 -15.33
N ILE A 90 11.67 -10.33 -16.46
CA ILE A 90 12.08 -10.84 -17.77
C ILE A 90 13.58 -11.14 -17.77
N PHE A 91 14.39 -10.19 -17.28
CA PHE A 91 15.83 -10.39 -17.11
C PHE A 91 16.10 -11.59 -16.18
N LEU A 92 15.48 -11.62 -14.99
CA LEU A 92 15.68 -12.71 -14.02
C LEU A 92 15.25 -14.08 -14.59
N LYS A 93 14.20 -14.14 -15.41
CA LYS A 93 13.78 -15.35 -16.11
C LYS A 93 14.85 -15.86 -17.08
N ASN A 94 15.43 -14.95 -17.88
CA ASN A 94 16.47 -15.29 -18.85
C ASN A 94 17.78 -15.68 -18.15
N ALA A 95 18.23 -14.84 -17.21
CA ALA A 95 19.46 -15.06 -16.45
C ALA A 95 19.41 -16.37 -15.64
N SER A 96 18.30 -16.66 -14.94
CA SER A 96 18.15 -17.91 -14.18
C SER A 96 18.16 -19.15 -15.07
N LYS A 97 17.63 -19.05 -16.30
CA LYS A 97 17.70 -20.14 -17.29
C LYS A 97 19.13 -20.36 -17.79
N ILE A 98 19.84 -19.31 -18.16
CA ILE A 98 21.23 -19.36 -18.66
C ILE A 98 22.15 -19.91 -17.58
N LEU A 99 22.10 -19.32 -16.39
CA LEU A 99 22.91 -19.72 -15.24
C LEU A 99 22.42 -20.99 -14.56
N SER A 100 21.27 -21.52 -14.98
CA SER A 100 20.65 -22.72 -14.39
C SER A 100 20.45 -22.59 -12.86
N ILE A 101 19.89 -21.46 -12.42
CA ILE A 101 19.54 -21.14 -11.03
C ILE A 101 18.05 -21.47 -10.79
N SER A 102 17.77 -22.66 -10.27
CA SER A 102 16.40 -23.21 -10.16
C SER A 102 15.49 -22.39 -9.23
N CYS A 103 16.02 -21.91 -8.10
CA CYS A 103 15.23 -21.17 -7.11
C CYS A 103 14.72 -19.82 -7.65
N ILE A 104 15.56 -19.07 -8.38
CA ILE A 104 15.13 -17.84 -9.06
C ILE A 104 14.09 -18.16 -10.13
N ALA A 105 14.35 -19.18 -10.96
CA ALA A 105 13.43 -19.56 -12.04
C ALA A 105 12.02 -19.88 -11.51
N GLN A 106 11.92 -20.66 -10.43
CA GLN A 106 10.65 -21.01 -9.78
C GLN A 106 9.92 -19.78 -9.22
N LYS A 107 10.64 -18.87 -8.55
CA LYS A 107 10.06 -17.65 -7.96
C LYS A 107 9.59 -16.68 -9.04
N VAL A 108 10.35 -16.52 -10.12
CA VAL A 108 9.99 -15.70 -11.27
C VAL A 108 8.77 -16.27 -12.01
N GLU A 109 8.70 -17.58 -12.22
CA GLU A 109 7.53 -18.23 -12.82
C GLU A 109 6.26 -18.01 -11.97
N SER A 110 6.39 -18.14 -10.65
CA SER A 110 5.29 -17.87 -9.72
C SER A 110 4.84 -16.41 -9.77
N PHE A 111 5.78 -15.46 -9.80
CA PHE A 111 5.47 -14.04 -9.93
C PHE A 111 4.78 -13.75 -11.26
N GLU A 112 5.35 -14.18 -12.39
CA GLU A 112 4.82 -13.93 -13.73
C GLU A 112 3.38 -14.43 -13.87
N LYS A 113 3.11 -15.66 -13.41
CA LYS A 113 1.78 -16.27 -13.45
C LYS A 113 0.74 -15.46 -12.66
N GLN A 114 1.14 -14.93 -11.49
CA GLN A 114 0.29 -14.09 -10.66
C GLN A 114 0.12 -12.70 -11.24
N PHE A 115 1.21 -12.09 -11.70
CA PHE A 115 1.21 -10.74 -12.24
C PHE A 115 0.35 -10.66 -13.51
N GLU A 116 0.48 -11.62 -14.43
CA GLU A 116 -0.32 -11.65 -15.66
C GLU A 116 -1.81 -11.91 -15.39
N SER A 117 -2.16 -12.66 -14.35
CA SER A 117 -3.58 -12.85 -13.98
C SER A 117 -4.21 -11.57 -13.41
N ILE A 118 -3.41 -10.73 -12.77
CA ILE A 118 -3.81 -9.45 -12.18
C ILE A 118 -3.86 -8.35 -13.23
N LYS A 119 -2.79 -8.20 -14.00
CA LYS A 119 -2.62 -7.16 -15.01
C LYS A 119 -3.73 -7.19 -16.05
N ASN A 120 -4.16 -8.39 -16.46
CA ASN A 120 -5.22 -8.59 -17.43
C ASN A 120 -6.62 -8.67 -16.78
N ASN A 121 -6.75 -8.35 -15.49
CA ASN A 121 -8.01 -8.43 -14.79
C ASN A 121 -8.87 -7.19 -15.04
N HIS A 122 -9.97 -7.39 -15.77
CA HIS A 122 -10.92 -6.34 -16.09
C HIS A 122 -11.51 -5.65 -14.85
N GLU A 123 -11.71 -6.36 -13.73
CA GLU A 123 -12.25 -5.76 -12.51
C GLU A 123 -11.30 -4.72 -11.92
N ILE A 124 -10.00 -5.00 -11.94
CA ILE A 124 -8.97 -4.07 -11.47
C ILE A 124 -8.88 -2.85 -12.37
N ALA A 125 -8.90 -3.06 -13.69
CA ALA A 125 -8.89 -1.97 -14.65
C ALA A 125 -10.08 -1.02 -14.44
N ILE A 126 -11.28 -1.56 -14.16
CA ILE A 126 -12.44 -0.73 -13.81
C ILE A 126 -12.20 0.06 -12.51
N LEU A 127 -11.67 -0.58 -11.45
CA LEU A 127 -11.39 0.10 -10.18
C LEU A 127 -10.45 1.30 -10.37
N GLN A 128 -9.35 1.12 -11.11
CA GLN A 128 -8.42 2.20 -11.44
C GLN A 128 -9.07 3.28 -12.29
N THR A 129 -9.95 2.89 -13.22
CA THR A 129 -10.68 3.83 -14.08
C THR A 129 -11.61 4.71 -13.26
N TYR A 130 -12.40 4.14 -12.34
CA TYR A 130 -13.27 4.93 -11.46
C TYR A 130 -12.50 5.89 -10.57
N GLU A 131 -11.43 5.42 -9.93
CA GLU A 131 -10.54 6.28 -9.16
C GLU A 131 -10.00 7.43 -10.02
N SER A 132 -9.39 7.12 -11.16
CA SER A 132 -8.77 8.14 -12.02
C SER A 132 -9.77 9.17 -12.53
N ILE A 133 -10.96 8.75 -12.92
CA ILE A 133 -12.01 9.65 -13.40
C ILE A 133 -12.46 10.58 -12.26
N ILE A 134 -12.81 10.02 -11.10
CA ILE A 134 -13.38 10.77 -9.99
C ILE A 134 -12.36 11.75 -9.39
N PHE A 135 -11.10 11.33 -9.22
CA PHE A 135 -10.03 12.22 -8.73
C PHE A 135 -9.56 13.24 -9.78
N GLY A 136 -9.90 13.03 -11.05
CA GLY A 136 -9.56 13.91 -12.17
C GLY A 136 -10.67 14.87 -12.60
N ILE A 137 -11.80 14.93 -11.88
CA ILE A 137 -12.91 15.84 -12.22
C ILE A 137 -12.47 17.30 -12.05
N THR A 138 -12.71 18.10 -13.08
CA THR A 138 -12.52 19.54 -13.14
C THR A 138 -13.80 20.18 -13.72
N GLU A 139 -13.97 21.49 -13.56
CA GLU A 139 -15.13 22.18 -14.18
C GLU A 139 -15.12 22.04 -15.71
N GLU A 140 -13.95 21.96 -16.33
CA GLU A 140 -13.79 21.86 -17.79
C GLU A 140 -14.19 20.50 -18.34
N ASN A 141 -13.93 19.41 -17.61
CA ASN A 141 -14.20 18.04 -18.07
C ASN A 141 -15.48 17.43 -17.49
N LEU A 142 -16.13 18.10 -16.53
CA LEU A 142 -17.29 17.57 -15.79
C LEU A 142 -18.37 17.01 -16.69
N GLN A 143 -18.82 17.80 -17.68
CA GLN A 143 -19.95 17.43 -18.53
C GLN A 143 -19.64 16.19 -19.38
N ASN A 144 -18.44 16.14 -19.96
CA ASN A 144 -17.97 15.01 -20.75
C ASN A 144 -17.86 13.74 -19.88
N ILE A 145 -17.33 13.86 -18.66
CA ILE A 145 -17.24 12.73 -17.72
C ILE A 145 -18.63 12.20 -17.37
N VAL A 146 -19.60 13.08 -17.08
CA VAL A 146 -20.99 12.67 -16.80
C VAL A 146 -21.59 11.92 -17.99
N GLU A 147 -21.47 12.47 -19.20
CA GLU A 147 -22.02 11.87 -20.42
C GLU A 147 -21.44 10.48 -20.66
N ASN A 148 -20.12 10.33 -20.52
CA ASN A 148 -19.47 9.03 -20.63
C ASN A 148 -19.97 8.06 -19.55
N PHE A 149 -20.06 8.50 -18.30
CA PHE A 149 -20.51 7.64 -17.20
C PHE A 149 -21.94 7.15 -17.43
N ILE A 150 -22.85 8.03 -17.87
CA ILE A 150 -24.23 7.67 -18.22
C ILE A 150 -24.26 6.75 -19.44
N PHE A 151 -23.48 7.04 -20.48
CA PHE A 151 -23.42 6.22 -21.69
C PHE A 151 -22.93 4.79 -21.39
N PHE A 152 -21.82 4.65 -20.67
CA PHE A 152 -21.34 3.35 -20.19
C PHE A 152 -22.41 2.66 -19.37
N SER A 153 -23.19 3.43 -18.59
CA SER A 153 -24.23 2.83 -17.78
C SER A 153 -25.39 2.22 -18.56
N GLN A 154 -25.67 2.78 -19.74
CA GLN A 154 -26.74 2.34 -20.62
C GLN A 154 -26.32 1.16 -21.50
N ILE A 155 -25.06 1.13 -21.96
CA ILE A 155 -24.52 0.02 -22.77
C ILE A 155 -24.53 -1.30 -22.00
N GLU A 156 -24.27 -1.28 -20.70
CA GLU A 156 -24.23 -2.49 -19.88
C GLU A 156 -25.62 -3.11 -19.57
N ASN A 157 -26.70 -2.68 -20.26
CA ASN A 157 -28.06 -3.22 -20.11
C ASN A 157 -28.49 -3.36 -18.63
N ASN A 158 -28.51 -2.24 -17.89
CA ASN A 158 -29.02 -2.16 -16.50
C ASN A 158 -28.38 -3.15 -15.50
N LYS A 159 -27.09 -3.47 -15.68
CA LYS A 159 -26.38 -4.43 -14.82
C LYS A 159 -25.28 -3.81 -13.95
N TYR A 160 -25.36 -2.53 -13.56
CA TYR A 160 -24.65 -2.15 -12.33
C TYR A 160 -25.28 -2.98 -11.23
N LYS A 161 -24.48 -3.88 -10.67
CA LYS A 161 -24.86 -4.47 -9.40
C LYS A 161 -24.85 -3.35 -8.38
N ASP A 162 -25.75 -3.38 -7.39
CA ASP A 162 -25.81 -2.35 -6.33
C ASP A 162 -24.43 -2.06 -5.71
N SER A 163 -23.59 -3.08 -5.62
CA SER A 163 -22.18 -3.00 -5.20
C SER A 163 -21.30 -2.03 -6.00
N ASP A 164 -21.55 -1.88 -7.31
CA ASP A 164 -20.77 -0.97 -8.15
C ASP A 164 -21.15 0.49 -7.89
N LEU A 165 -22.44 0.75 -7.65
CA LEU A 165 -22.93 2.08 -7.28
C LEU A 165 -22.45 2.46 -5.87
N GLU A 166 -22.43 1.51 -4.94
CA GLU A 166 -21.85 1.70 -3.60
C GLU A 166 -20.36 2.03 -3.66
N LEU A 167 -19.60 1.31 -4.47
CA LEU A 167 -18.18 1.60 -4.66
C LEU A 167 -17.98 3.01 -5.24
N VAL A 168 -18.73 3.38 -6.27
CA VAL A 168 -18.64 4.71 -6.88
C VAL A 168 -18.95 5.79 -5.83
N ALA A 169 -20.01 5.62 -5.05
CA ALA A 169 -20.34 6.52 -3.93
C ALA A 169 -19.21 6.60 -2.89
N GLN A 170 -18.58 5.48 -2.56
CA GLN A 170 -17.46 5.40 -1.63
C GLN A 170 -16.20 6.10 -2.17
N ILE A 171 -15.88 5.94 -3.46
CA ILE A 171 -14.75 6.64 -4.11
C ILE A 171 -15.03 8.15 -4.13
N ILE A 172 -16.25 8.57 -4.50
CA ILE A 172 -16.66 9.99 -4.48
C ILE A 172 -16.50 10.58 -3.08
N LEU A 173 -16.98 9.89 -2.05
CA LEU A 173 -16.86 10.36 -0.68
C LEU A 173 -15.39 10.42 -0.22
N THR A 174 -14.59 9.43 -0.60
CA THR A 174 -13.16 9.38 -0.28
C THR A 174 -12.42 10.53 -0.96
N ALA A 175 -12.69 10.78 -2.24
CA ALA A 175 -12.15 11.91 -2.99
C ALA A 175 -12.56 13.25 -2.35
N ALA A 176 -13.83 13.41 -1.96
CA ALA A 176 -14.32 14.59 -1.25
C ALA A 176 -13.66 14.77 0.13
N GLN A 177 -13.34 13.69 0.85
CA GLN A 177 -12.64 13.78 2.14
C GLN A 177 -11.17 14.17 2.01
N ILE A 178 -10.49 13.69 0.96
CA ILE A 178 -9.07 13.95 0.73
C ILE A 178 -8.89 15.34 0.09
N GLN A 179 -9.66 15.62 -0.96
CA GLN A 179 -9.67 16.88 -1.72
C GLN A 179 -10.90 17.71 -1.35
N TYR A 180 -11.04 18.10 -0.08
CA TYR A 180 -12.24 18.78 0.40
C TYR A 180 -12.65 20.01 -0.43
N LYS A 181 -11.71 20.77 -1.00
CA LYS A 181 -12.03 21.90 -1.91
C LYS A 181 -12.79 21.47 -3.18
N SER A 182 -12.60 20.24 -3.64
CA SER A 182 -13.26 19.66 -4.81
C SER A 182 -14.64 19.10 -4.47
N ALA A 183 -15.01 18.96 -3.20
CA ALA A 183 -16.28 18.34 -2.79
C ALA A 183 -17.52 18.97 -3.46
N PRO A 184 -17.66 20.31 -3.59
CA PRO A 184 -18.81 20.90 -4.29
C PRO A 184 -18.92 20.47 -5.75
N LEU A 185 -17.78 20.36 -6.45
CA LEU A 185 -17.71 19.89 -7.83
C LEU A 185 -18.07 18.41 -7.94
N LEU A 186 -17.61 17.58 -6.99
CA LEU A 186 -17.97 16.17 -6.92
C LEU A 186 -19.48 15.97 -6.63
N PHE A 187 -20.10 16.81 -5.82
CA PHE A 187 -21.55 16.75 -5.59
C PHE A 187 -22.36 17.26 -6.78
N LYS A 188 -21.83 18.24 -7.52
CA LYS A 188 -22.39 18.64 -8.83
C LYS A 188 -22.32 17.48 -9.84
N PHE A 189 -21.21 16.73 -9.87
CA PHE A 189 -21.11 15.49 -10.64
C PHE A 189 -22.20 14.48 -10.24
N VAL A 190 -22.35 14.19 -8.96
CA VAL A 190 -23.41 13.30 -8.43
C VAL A 190 -24.81 13.76 -8.86
N LYS A 191 -25.08 15.07 -8.79
CA LYS A 191 -26.35 15.64 -9.25
C LYS A 191 -26.59 15.37 -10.73
N LEU A 192 -25.59 15.59 -11.57
CA LEU A 192 -25.69 15.42 -13.02
C LEU A 192 -25.82 13.95 -13.44
N LEU A 193 -25.21 13.02 -12.69
CA LEU A 193 -25.44 11.58 -12.89
C LEU A 193 -26.92 11.19 -12.69
N ASN A 194 -27.64 11.94 -11.84
CA ASN A 194 -29.06 11.74 -11.55
C ASN A 194 -29.42 10.29 -11.16
N ASN A 195 -28.53 9.63 -10.41
CA ASN A 195 -28.71 8.25 -9.96
C ASN A 195 -29.19 8.22 -8.50
N TYR A 196 -30.44 7.79 -8.29
CA TYR A 196 -31.08 7.80 -6.97
C TYR A 196 -30.33 6.98 -5.92
N LYS A 197 -29.73 5.85 -6.33
CA LYS A 197 -29.07 4.92 -5.41
C LYS A 197 -27.74 5.48 -4.92
N ILE A 198 -26.94 6.05 -5.83
CA ILE A 198 -25.71 6.78 -5.46
C ILE A 198 -26.04 7.92 -4.49
N ASN A 199 -27.11 8.68 -4.75
CA ASN A 199 -27.52 9.78 -3.88
C ASN A 199 -27.86 9.28 -2.47
N GLU A 200 -28.66 8.21 -2.35
CA GLU A 200 -29.04 7.60 -1.08
C GLU A 200 -27.81 7.16 -0.27
N ILE A 201 -26.94 6.35 -0.89
CA ILE A 201 -25.73 5.80 -0.26
C ILE A 201 -24.80 6.94 0.18
N LEU A 202 -24.60 7.94 -0.67
CA LEU A 202 -23.72 9.07 -0.35
C LEU A 202 -24.26 9.88 0.83
N ILE A 203 -25.56 10.15 0.88
CA ILE A 203 -26.20 10.88 1.98
C ILE A 203 -26.06 10.09 3.29
N GLU A 204 -26.34 8.80 3.28
CA GLU A 204 -26.17 7.91 4.45
C GLU A 204 -24.72 7.94 4.95
N ASN A 205 -23.76 7.75 4.06
CA ASN A 205 -22.35 7.74 4.41
C ASN A 205 -21.87 9.11 4.93
N VAL A 206 -22.38 10.22 4.40
CA VAL A 206 -22.10 11.57 4.92
C VAL A 206 -22.67 11.74 6.33
N HIS A 207 -23.89 11.25 6.62
CA HIS A 207 -24.44 11.28 7.98
C HIS A 207 -23.57 10.52 8.99
N ASN A 208 -22.95 9.42 8.56
CA ASN A 208 -22.07 8.58 9.37
C ASN A 208 -20.67 9.19 9.64
N ILE A 209 -20.35 10.35 9.04
CA ILE A 209 -19.09 11.04 9.32
C ILE A 209 -19.07 11.53 10.79
N LYS A 210 -18.07 11.03 11.52
CA LYS A 210 -17.87 11.32 12.95
C LYS A 210 -17.55 12.79 13.23
N LYS A 211 -16.80 13.46 12.33
CA LYS A 211 -16.39 14.86 12.53
C LYS A 211 -17.50 15.81 12.08
N THR A 212 -18.12 16.49 13.04
CA THR A 212 -19.25 17.40 12.79
C THR A 212 -18.97 18.48 11.75
N SER A 213 -17.80 19.13 11.78
CA SER A 213 -17.46 20.20 10.83
C SER A 213 -17.43 19.71 9.38
N MET A 214 -16.79 18.56 9.13
CA MET A 214 -16.74 17.90 7.83
C MET A 214 -18.13 17.43 7.38
N ARG A 215 -18.90 16.81 8.28
CA ARG A 215 -20.26 16.37 7.99
C ARG A 215 -21.14 17.55 7.57
N ASN A 216 -21.11 18.64 8.34
CA ASN A 216 -21.87 19.86 8.05
C ASN A 216 -21.44 20.48 6.72
N TYR A 217 -20.14 20.53 6.43
CA TYR A 217 -19.62 20.99 5.14
C TYR A 217 -20.19 20.18 3.97
N PHE A 218 -20.18 18.84 4.08
CA PHE A 218 -20.70 17.98 3.02
C PHE A 218 -22.21 18.00 2.88
N ILE A 219 -22.96 18.08 3.99
CA ILE A 219 -24.42 18.21 3.94
C ILE A 219 -24.82 19.52 3.26
N GLN A 220 -24.13 20.62 3.59
CA GLN A 220 -24.34 21.91 2.93
C GLN A 220 -24.01 21.81 1.42
N GLY A 221 -22.90 21.16 1.06
CA GLY A 221 -22.53 20.93 -0.34
C GLY A 221 -23.55 20.09 -1.12
N LEU A 222 -24.03 18.98 -0.53
CA LEU A 222 -25.07 18.14 -1.14
C LEU A 222 -26.38 18.90 -1.37
N TYR A 223 -26.77 19.74 -0.42
CA TYR A 223 -27.93 20.63 -0.55
C TYR A 223 -27.72 21.67 -1.65
N ASP A 224 -26.60 22.40 -1.63
CA ASP A 224 -26.30 23.47 -2.59
C ASP A 224 -26.15 22.95 -4.02
N SER A 225 -25.60 21.75 -4.21
CA SER A 225 -25.55 21.08 -5.51
C SER A 225 -26.89 20.50 -5.97
N GLY A 226 -27.93 20.53 -5.12
CA GLY A 226 -29.26 20.02 -5.43
C GLY A 226 -29.38 18.50 -5.46
N VAL A 227 -28.42 17.78 -4.87
CA VAL A 227 -28.44 16.30 -4.77
C VAL A 227 -29.65 15.84 -3.95
N SER A 228 -29.94 16.54 -2.85
CA SER A 228 -31.16 16.33 -2.06
C SER A 228 -31.69 17.64 -1.49
N SER A 229 -32.93 17.98 -1.84
CA SER A 229 -33.63 19.15 -1.32
C SER A 229 -34.10 18.97 0.12
N SER A 230 -34.24 17.73 0.61
CA SER A 230 -34.67 17.48 2.00
C SER A 230 -33.63 17.92 3.03
N LEU A 231 -32.36 18.03 2.62
CA LEU A 231 -31.26 18.50 3.46
C LEU A 231 -31.38 19.97 3.87
N GLN A 232 -32.30 20.73 3.29
CA GLN A 232 -32.63 22.10 3.74
C GLN A 232 -33.10 22.14 5.20
N TYR A 233 -33.65 21.02 5.71
CA TYR A 233 -34.13 20.88 7.09
C TYR A 233 -33.07 20.29 8.03
N TYR A 234 -31.84 20.07 7.55
CA TYR A 234 -30.79 19.50 8.37
C TYR A 234 -30.40 20.46 9.51
N ASN A 235 -30.45 19.97 10.74
CA ASN A 235 -29.99 20.73 11.90
C ASN A 235 -28.46 20.69 11.96
N TYR A 236 -27.82 21.80 11.58
CA TYR A 236 -26.36 21.96 11.65
C TYR A 236 -25.81 22.06 13.07
N GLY A 237 -26.67 22.18 14.08
CA GLY A 237 -26.29 22.32 15.49
C GLY A 237 -25.78 23.71 15.83
N ASP A 238 -25.91 24.69 14.94
CA ASP A 238 -25.75 26.10 15.28
C ASP A 238 -27.11 26.73 15.64
N PRO A 239 -27.17 27.58 16.69
CA PRO A 239 -28.41 28.27 17.07
C PRO A 239 -28.80 29.37 16.06
N ASP A 240 -27.90 29.72 15.13
CA ASP A 240 -28.07 30.82 14.19
C ASP A 240 -27.77 30.37 12.74
N HIS A 241 -28.82 30.26 11.94
CA HIS A 241 -28.76 30.01 10.49
C HIS A 241 -28.55 31.29 9.68
N SER A 242 -27.79 32.25 10.22
CA SER A 242 -27.45 33.48 9.51
C SER A 242 -26.74 33.22 8.18
N GLU A 243 -26.80 34.20 7.28
CA GLU A 243 -26.09 34.17 6.00
C GLU A 243 -24.58 33.98 6.21
N ILE A 244 -24.03 34.57 7.27
CA ILE A 244 -22.61 34.45 7.64
C ILE A 244 -22.27 33.00 8.00
N SER A 245 -23.03 32.35 8.88
CA SER A 245 -22.78 30.96 9.28
C SER A 245 -22.88 30.01 8.09
N THR A 246 -23.83 30.27 7.19
CA THR A 246 -24.00 29.53 5.94
C THR A 246 -22.82 29.70 4.99
N ASN A 247 -22.32 30.92 4.80
CA ASN A 247 -21.14 31.18 3.96
C ASN A 247 -19.87 30.56 4.55
N LEU A 248 -19.70 30.58 5.88
CA LEU A 248 -18.59 29.91 6.54
C LEU A 248 -18.67 28.38 6.38
N ARG A 249 -19.85 27.78 6.56
CA ARG A 249 -20.08 26.35 6.25
C ARG A 249 -19.73 26.05 4.81
N ARG A 250 -20.21 26.82 3.83
CA ARG A 250 -19.91 26.63 2.40
C ARG A 250 -18.43 26.72 2.06
N SER A 251 -17.71 27.62 2.71
CA SER A 251 -16.26 27.75 2.50
C SER A 251 -15.49 26.56 3.08
N GLY A 252 -15.98 25.99 4.19
CA GLY A 252 -15.31 24.91 4.92
C GLY A 252 -13.94 25.31 5.48
N VAL A 253 -13.65 26.61 5.62
CA VAL A 253 -12.36 27.12 6.08
C VAL A 253 -12.43 27.73 7.46
N ASN A 254 -11.30 27.72 8.17
CA ASN A 254 -11.13 28.50 9.38
C ASN A 254 -11.07 30.01 9.06
N PRO A 255 -11.99 30.84 9.59
CA PRO A 255 -12.06 32.27 9.27
C PRO A 255 -11.00 33.13 10.00
N HIS A 256 -10.25 32.54 10.94
CA HIS A 256 -9.27 33.30 11.70
C HIS A 256 -8.16 33.85 10.80
N GLU A 257 -7.73 35.07 11.05
CA GLU A 257 -6.81 35.80 10.18
C GLU A 257 -5.46 35.08 9.97
N ILE A 258 -4.84 34.57 11.04
CA ILE A 258 -3.62 33.76 10.94
C ILE A 258 -3.79 32.52 10.04
N CYS A 259 -4.97 31.91 10.05
CA CYS A 259 -5.30 30.75 9.25
C CYS A 259 -5.46 31.14 7.78
N TYR A 260 -5.99 32.33 7.51
CA TYR A 260 -6.06 32.91 6.18
C TYR A 260 -4.65 33.19 5.65
N ALA A 261 -3.84 33.94 6.40
CA ALA A 261 -2.48 34.31 6.03
C ALA A 261 -1.64 33.08 5.66
N ILE A 262 -1.67 32.04 6.51
CA ILE A 262 -0.95 30.80 6.21
C ILE A 262 -1.57 30.09 5.00
N ARG A 263 -2.89 29.90 4.93
CA ARG A 263 -3.55 29.14 3.84
C ARG A 263 -3.29 29.71 2.45
N PHE A 264 -3.11 31.02 2.33
CA PHE A 264 -2.83 31.72 1.07
C PHE A 264 -1.35 32.10 0.90
N ASP A 265 -0.49 31.61 1.79
CA ASP A 265 0.96 31.86 1.80
C ASP A 265 1.35 33.36 1.83
N GLU A 266 0.54 34.17 2.52
CA GLU A 266 0.75 35.61 2.76
C GLU A 266 1.71 35.82 3.95
N VAL A 267 3.01 35.62 3.70
CA VAL A 267 4.04 35.67 4.76
C VAL A 267 4.17 37.06 5.39
N GLU A 268 3.97 38.13 4.63
CA GLU A 268 4.01 39.51 5.13
C GLU A 268 2.91 39.74 6.17
N ARG A 269 1.71 39.25 5.90
CA ARG A 269 0.58 39.33 6.84
C ARG A 269 0.83 38.50 8.10
N LEU A 270 1.41 37.30 7.94
CA LEU A 270 1.79 36.47 9.09
C LEU A 270 2.85 37.17 9.96
N GLN A 271 3.83 37.84 9.33
CA GLN A 271 4.84 38.64 10.02
C GLN A 271 4.21 39.79 10.82
N GLU A 272 3.28 40.55 10.21
CA GLU A 272 2.54 41.62 10.88
C GLU A 272 1.79 41.10 12.11
N ILE A 273 1.02 40.01 11.97
CA ILE A 273 0.29 39.38 13.07
C ILE A 273 1.25 38.96 14.20
N SER A 274 2.38 38.34 13.84
CA SER A 274 3.37 37.89 14.84
C SER A 274 4.10 39.05 15.52
N GLY A 275 4.33 40.16 14.83
CA GLY A 275 5.03 41.33 15.36
C GLY A 275 4.15 42.23 16.23
N GLN A 276 2.84 42.20 16.05
CA GLN A 276 1.89 42.98 16.87
C GLN A 276 1.63 42.39 18.26
N SER A 277 1.92 41.10 18.46
CA SER A 277 1.68 40.40 19.73
C SER A 277 2.99 40.05 20.42
N SER A 278 3.23 40.61 21.61
CA SER A 278 4.41 40.29 22.43
C SER A 278 4.46 38.82 22.85
N ASP A 279 3.30 38.16 22.89
CA ASP A 279 3.12 36.81 23.41
C ASP A 279 2.88 35.80 22.29
N PHE A 280 3.23 36.15 21.04
CA PHE A 280 3.05 35.24 19.90
C PHE A 280 3.94 34.00 20.03
N ASP A 281 3.30 32.83 20.15
CA ASP A 281 4.00 31.55 20.13
C ASP A 281 3.96 30.93 18.73
N PHE A 282 5.14 30.74 18.12
CA PHE A 282 5.29 30.06 16.83
C PHE A 282 4.89 28.58 16.87
N ASN A 283 4.76 28.01 18.07
CA ASN A 283 4.31 26.65 18.33
C ASN A 283 2.83 26.55 18.70
N GLN A 284 2.10 27.67 18.69
CA GLN A 284 0.70 27.70 19.06
C GLN A 284 -0.15 26.80 18.16
N LYS A 285 -1.25 26.31 18.72
CA LYS A 285 -2.28 25.61 17.96
C LYS A 285 -2.99 26.58 17.04
N VAL A 286 -3.41 26.07 15.89
CA VAL A 286 -4.35 26.76 15.01
C VAL A 286 -5.61 27.10 15.82
N PRO A 287 -6.09 28.35 15.79
CA PRO A 287 -7.31 28.75 16.48
C PRO A 287 -8.48 27.83 16.14
N PHE A 288 -9.25 27.42 17.13
CA PHE A 288 -10.37 26.52 16.91
C PHE A 288 -11.44 27.17 16.03
N SER A 289 -11.98 26.40 15.08
CA SER A 289 -13.17 26.77 14.31
C SER A 289 -14.04 25.55 14.07
N SER A 290 -15.35 25.70 14.29
CA SER A 290 -16.36 24.69 13.94
C SER A 290 -16.57 24.55 12.43
N TYR A 291 -16.01 25.45 11.62
CA TYR A 291 -16.13 25.48 10.16
C TYR A 291 -14.94 24.86 9.43
N GLU A 292 -13.84 24.52 10.13
CA GLU A 292 -12.71 23.83 9.50
C GLU A 292 -13.11 22.41 9.09
N SER A 293 -13.32 22.24 7.77
CA SER A 293 -13.84 21.01 7.18
C SER A 293 -12.81 19.88 7.20
N MET A 294 -11.51 20.18 7.19
CA MET A 294 -10.47 19.16 7.24
C MET A 294 -10.20 18.72 8.69
N PRO A 295 -10.57 17.49 9.11
CA PRO A 295 -10.50 17.07 10.52
C PRO A 295 -9.08 17.09 11.06
N MET A 296 -8.08 16.89 10.18
CA MET A 296 -6.67 16.92 10.55
C MET A 296 -6.17 18.30 10.96
N LEU A 297 -6.83 19.37 10.52
CA LEU A 297 -6.43 20.73 10.82
C LEU A 297 -7.02 21.25 12.13
N SER A 298 -8.04 20.59 12.68
CA SER A 298 -8.72 21.03 13.92
C SER A 298 -7.86 20.99 15.19
N ASN A 299 -6.72 20.30 15.17
CA ASN A 299 -5.80 20.19 16.32
C ASN A 299 -4.36 20.08 15.85
N CYS A 300 -3.97 20.94 14.91
CA CYS A 300 -2.61 21.08 14.43
C CYS A 300 -2.01 22.43 14.86
N VAL A 301 -0.72 22.62 14.64
CA VAL A 301 -0.05 23.91 14.86
C VAL A 301 0.26 24.64 13.56
N LEU A 302 0.70 25.89 13.67
CA LEU A 302 0.95 26.75 12.52
C LEU A 302 1.85 26.11 11.45
N ILE A 303 2.95 25.45 11.84
CA ILE A 303 3.88 24.83 10.88
C ILE A 303 3.27 23.61 10.17
N GLU A 304 2.46 22.82 10.87
CA GLU A 304 1.72 21.69 10.30
C GLU A 304 0.62 22.18 9.35
N TYR A 305 -0.05 23.27 9.71
CA TYR A 305 -1.06 23.91 8.88
C TYR A 305 -0.42 24.49 7.60
N ALA A 306 0.72 25.18 7.71
CA ALA A 306 1.50 25.65 6.56
C ALA A 306 1.94 24.50 5.64
N ALA A 307 2.40 23.39 6.21
CA ALA A 307 2.79 22.21 5.46
C ALA A 307 1.63 21.61 4.65
N PHE A 308 0.44 21.52 5.26
CA PHE A 308 -0.76 21.01 4.59
C PHE A 308 -1.19 21.90 3.42
N PHE A 309 -1.09 23.22 3.55
CA PHE A 309 -1.47 24.16 2.49
C PHE A 309 -0.40 24.39 1.43
N CYS A 310 0.76 23.74 1.55
CA CYS A 310 1.91 23.99 0.69
C CYS A 310 2.37 25.46 0.74
N SER A 311 2.20 26.11 1.90
CA SER A 311 2.53 27.52 2.12
C SER A 311 4.03 27.66 2.40
N ILE A 312 4.84 27.58 1.35
CA ILE A 312 6.30 27.47 1.44
C ILE A 312 6.90 28.69 2.14
N LYS A 313 6.41 29.91 1.86
CA LYS A 313 6.94 31.14 2.47
C LYS A 313 6.62 31.19 3.96
N CYS A 314 5.36 30.97 4.32
CA CYS A 314 4.93 30.90 5.72
C CYS A 314 5.64 29.77 6.47
N PHE A 315 5.79 28.59 5.87
CA PHE A 315 6.50 27.45 6.46
C PHE A 315 7.97 27.78 6.76
N LYS A 316 8.70 28.39 5.81
CA LYS A 316 10.09 28.83 6.01
C LYS A 316 10.19 29.91 7.10
N PHE A 317 9.26 30.86 7.11
CA PHE A 317 9.22 31.88 8.17
C PHE A 317 9.04 31.26 9.56
N LEU A 318 8.12 30.31 9.71
CA LEU A 318 7.91 29.58 10.97
C LEU A 318 9.16 28.79 11.38
N LEU A 319 9.84 28.13 10.43
CA LEU A 319 11.09 27.40 10.69
C LEU A 319 12.23 28.31 11.17
N ILE A 320 12.44 29.45 10.52
CA ILE A 320 13.49 30.42 10.90
C ILE A 320 13.24 30.96 12.32
N ASN A 321 11.97 31.09 12.71
CA ASN A 321 11.56 31.44 14.07
C ASN A 321 11.45 30.24 15.03
N GLN A 322 12.17 29.15 14.73
CA GLN A 322 12.35 27.99 15.62
C GLN A 322 11.03 27.26 15.98
N ALA A 323 10.07 27.21 15.04
CA ALA A 323 8.90 26.35 15.21
C ALA A 323 9.33 24.87 15.35
N THR A 324 8.76 24.19 16.34
CA THR A 324 9.12 22.82 16.73
C THR A 324 8.67 21.83 15.67
N ILE A 325 9.62 21.01 15.21
CA ILE A 325 9.36 19.88 14.33
C ILE A 325 8.75 18.75 15.14
N ARG A 326 7.46 18.46 14.90
CA ARG A 326 6.77 17.35 15.56
C ARG A 326 6.75 16.11 14.69
N SER A 327 6.58 14.94 15.32
CA SER A 327 6.54 13.65 14.63
C SER A 327 5.44 13.52 13.57
N GLN A 328 4.40 14.37 13.62
CA GLN A 328 3.31 14.38 12.64
C GLN A 328 3.54 15.33 11.47
N LEU A 329 4.59 16.17 11.49
CA LEU A 329 4.78 17.21 10.46
C LEU A 329 4.82 16.62 9.04
N LEU A 330 5.52 15.50 8.88
CA LEU A 330 5.65 14.82 7.58
C LEU A 330 4.29 14.39 7.00
N LYS A 331 3.35 13.98 7.84
CA LYS A 331 1.98 13.63 7.42
C LYS A 331 1.28 14.80 6.75
N PHE A 332 1.43 16.01 7.31
CA PHE A 332 0.84 17.23 6.74
C PHE A 332 1.54 17.66 5.46
N ALA A 333 2.87 17.58 5.41
CA ALA A 333 3.66 17.87 4.21
C ALA A 333 3.29 16.96 3.04
N ILE A 334 3.15 15.64 3.29
CA ILE A 334 2.69 14.68 2.28
C ILE A 334 1.25 14.96 1.87
N ALA A 335 0.34 15.21 2.82
CA ALA A 335 -1.05 15.55 2.50
C ALA A 335 -1.16 16.78 1.58
N GLY A 336 -0.36 17.83 1.84
CA GLY A 336 -0.28 19.00 0.98
C GLY A 336 0.29 18.66 -0.40
N GLY A 337 1.42 17.94 -0.42
CA GLY A 337 2.06 17.46 -1.65
C GLY A 337 3.19 18.34 -2.17
N SER A 338 3.71 19.28 -1.36
CA SER A 338 4.89 20.08 -1.74
C SER A 338 6.18 19.28 -1.48
N ILE A 339 6.86 18.89 -2.56
CA ILE A 339 8.16 18.20 -2.47
C ILE A 339 9.21 19.05 -1.76
N GLU A 340 9.15 20.38 -1.89
CA GLU A 340 10.05 21.30 -1.21
C GLU A 340 9.86 21.25 0.31
N ILE A 341 8.61 21.29 0.79
CA ILE A 341 8.32 21.16 2.22
C ILE A 341 8.72 19.77 2.74
N ILE A 342 8.53 18.71 1.96
CA ILE A 342 8.96 17.35 2.32
C ILE A 342 10.49 17.28 2.47
N ARG A 343 11.25 17.89 1.56
CA ARG A 343 12.71 17.98 1.67
C ARG A 343 13.15 18.83 2.87
N LEU A 344 12.44 19.92 3.18
CA LEU A 344 12.70 20.69 4.39
C LEU A 344 12.42 19.86 5.65
N CYS A 345 11.35 19.06 5.67
CA CYS A 345 11.07 18.11 6.76
C CYS A 345 12.21 17.11 6.93
N GLU A 346 12.74 16.57 5.83
CA GLU A 346 13.90 15.67 5.85
C GLU A 346 15.15 16.33 6.44
N GLN A 347 15.50 17.53 5.96
CA GLN A 347 16.65 18.30 6.45
C GLN A 347 16.57 18.60 7.96
N ASN A 348 15.35 18.64 8.51
CA ASN A 348 15.09 18.89 9.92
C ASN A 348 14.76 17.61 10.72
N GLY A 349 15.11 16.42 10.20
CA GLY A 349 15.09 15.17 10.97
C GLY A 349 13.73 14.48 11.10
N CYS A 350 12.75 14.79 10.25
CA CYS A 350 11.47 14.06 10.23
C CYS A 350 11.67 12.57 9.87
N ASN A 351 10.99 11.67 10.60
CA ASN A 351 11.01 10.24 10.33
C ASN A 351 10.04 9.85 9.20
N PHE A 352 10.52 9.08 8.23
CA PHE A 352 9.79 8.63 7.03
C PHE A 352 9.06 7.29 7.18
N LEU A 353 9.14 6.58 8.30
CA LEU A 353 8.58 5.23 8.50
C LEU A 353 7.09 5.08 8.09
N LYS A 354 6.27 6.13 8.28
CA LYS A 354 4.85 6.13 7.89
C LYS A 354 4.55 6.85 6.57
N ALA A 355 5.58 7.34 5.88
CA ALA A 355 5.43 8.17 4.69
C ALA A 355 4.64 7.47 3.58
N VAL A 356 4.93 6.20 3.31
CA VAL A 356 4.21 5.41 2.29
C VAL A 356 2.72 5.32 2.61
N GLN A 357 2.37 5.09 3.88
CA GLN A 357 0.98 5.02 4.34
C GLN A 357 0.25 6.36 4.17
N TYR A 358 0.95 7.48 4.39
CA TYR A 358 0.42 8.81 4.12
C TYR A 358 0.24 9.05 2.62
N CYS A 359 1.18 8.61 1.77
CA CYS A 359 1.05 8.74 0.32
C CYS A 359 -0.16 7.99 -0.22
N ILE A 360 -0.40 6.77 0.29
CA ILE A 360 -1.60 5.98 -0.02
C ILE A 360 -2.86 6.73 0.40
N ARG A 361 -2.93 7.17 1.66
CA ARG A 361 -4.10 7.85 2.20
C ARG A 361 -4.47 9.13 1.45
N PHE A 362 -3.48 9.91 1.01
CA PHE A 362 -3.70 11.20 0.35
C PHE A 362 -3.54 11.15 -1.17
N HIS A 363 -3.48 9.95 -1.76
CA HIS A 363 -3.40 9.76 -3.20
C HIS A 363 -2.21 10.49 -3.84
N LYS A 364 -1.05 10.46 -3.18
CA LYS A 364 0.18 11.10 -3.65
C LYS A 364 1.11 10.09 -4.32
N SER A 365 0.75 9.61 -5.51
CA SER A 365 1.53 8.59 -6.24
C SER A 365 2.97 9.02 -6.50
N ASP A 366 3.20 10.29 -6.82
CA ASP A 366 4.53 10.73 -7.25
C ASP A 366 5.47 10.84 -6.04
N ILE A 367 4.92 11.21 -4.89
CA ILE A 367 5.65 11.20 -3.61
C ILE A 367 5.86 9.76 -3.15
N PHE A 368 4.90 8.85 -3.38
CA PHE A 368 5.07 7.42 -3.13
C PHE A 368 6.30 6.87 -3.85
N GLU A 369 6.42 7.09 -5.16
CA GLU A 369 7.58 6.64 -5.95
C GLU A 369 8.90 7.21 -5.40
N TRP A 370 8.92 8.50 -5.07
CA TRP A 370 10.10 9.13 -4.49
C TRP A 370 10.47 8.51 -3.12
N VAL A 371 9.49 8.24 -2.25
CA VAL A 371 9.73 7.65 -0.92
C VAL A 371 10.30 6.24 -1.04
N ILE A 372 9.72 5.38 -1.89
CA ILE A 372 10.18 3.99 -2.03
C ILE A 372 11.54 3.88 -2.73
N SER A 373 11.87 4.88 -3.57
CA SER A 373 13.16 4.91 -4.27
C SER A 373 14.30 5.45 -3.41
N ASN A 374 14.00 6.31 -2.43
CA ASN A 374 15.03 7.09 -1.72
C ASN A 374 15.05 6.93 -0.20
N LYS A 375 13.95 6.49 0.42
CA LYS A 375 13.75 6.57 1.88
C LYS A 375 13.42 5.24 2.52
N LEU A 376 12.54 4.45 1.90
CA LEU A 376 12.02 3.21 2.47
C LEU A 376 12.15 2.04 1.50
N LYS A 377 12.51 0.88 2.02
CA LYS A 377 12.40 -0.41 1.33
C LYS A 377 11.10 -1.07 1.72
N ILE A 378 10.35 -1.54 0.74
CA ILE A 378 9.16 -2.35 0.98
C ILE A 378 9.60 -3.82 1.01
N ILE A 379 9.07 -4.63 1.92
CA ILE A 379 9.36 -6.08 2.01
C ILE A 379 8.08 -6.89 2.19
N GLY A 380 8.12 -8.20 1.92
CA GLY A 380 7.03 -9.12 2.23
C GLY A 380 7.16 -9.73 3.62
N PHE A 381 6.04 -10.14 4.22
CA PHE A 381 6.06 -10.87 5.50
C PHE A 381 6.76 -12.23 5.42
N ASP A 382 6.83 -12.82 4.24
CA ASP A 382 7.52 -14.07 3.95
C ASP A 382 9.00 -13.87 3.56
N THR A 383 9.51 -12.64 3.62
CA THR A 383 10.90 -12.32 3.22
C THR A 383 11.91 -12.57 4.33
N VAL A 384 11.56 -12.29 5.58
CA VAL A 384 12.50 -12.28 6.71
C VAL A 384 11.75 -12.55 8.01
N CYS A 385 12.42 -13.15 8.99
CA CYS A 385 11.86 -13.31 10.32
C CYS A 385 11.55 -11.93 10.93
N THR A 386 10.35 -11.75 11.49
CA THR A 386 9.98 -10.47 12.12
C THR A 386 10.87 -10.13 13.31
N PHE A 387 11.45 -11.14 13.97
CA PHE A 387 12.42 -10.97 15.05
C PHE A 387 13.64 -10.13 14.62
N SER A 388 14.04 -10.18 13.35
CA SER A 388 15.15 -9.38 12.80
C SER A 388 14.92 -7.87 12.95
N PHE A 389 13.65 -7.43 13.01
CA PHE A 389 13.28 -6.03 13.21
C PHE A 389 12.80 -5.74 14.62
N THR A 390 11.99 -6.63 15.19
CA THR A 390 11.31 -6.37 16.45
C THR A 390 12.16 -6.75 17.66
N GLY A 391 13.13 -7.65 17.48
CA GLY A 391 13.70 -8.41 18.59
C GLY A 391 12.58 -8.97 19.45
N VAL A 392 12.68 -8.74 20.75
CA VAL A 392 11.66 -9.11 21.75
C VAL A 392 10.55 -8.07 21.95
N SER A 393 10.44 -7.07 21.07
CA SER A 393 9.39 -6.06 21.15
C SER A 393 8.11 -6.56 20.50
N TYR A 394 6.97 -6.40 21.18
CA TYR A 394 5.67 -6.77 20.64
C TYR A 394 5.31 -5.96 19.38
N ALA A 395 5.03 -6.67 18.29
CA ALA A 395 4.50 -6.11 17.05
C ALA A 395 3.20 -6.82 16.63
N SER A 396 2.34 -6.11 15.91
CA SER A 396 1.17 -6.73 15.29
C SER A 396 1.62 -7.53 14.08
N GLN A 397 1.42 -8.84 14.08
CA GLN A 397 1.82 -9.74 12.99
C GLN A 397 0.92 -10.98 12.94
N GLN A 398 0.90 -11.66 11.79
CA GLN A 398 0.31 -13.00 11.70
C GLN A 398 1.09 -13.96 12.60
N TRP A 399 0.36 -14.78 13.35
CA TRP A 399 0.93 -15.61 14.41
C TRP A 399 0.60 -17.09 14.24
N TYR A 400 1.61 -17.93 14.39
CA TYR A 400 1.50 -19.38 14.19
C TYR A 400 2.00 -20.14 15.41
N GLU A 401 1.21 -21.10 15.86
CA GLU A 401 1.60 -22.07 16.89
C GLU A 401 2.17 -23.32 16.22
N CYS A 402 3.38 -23.75 16.60
CA CYS A 402 3.98 -24.98 16.09
C CYS A 402 3.96 -26.04 17.17
N PHE A 403 3.20 -27.12 16.98
CA PHE A 403 2.99 -28.14 18.02
C PHE A 403 4.24 -28.96 18.34
N ASP A 404 5.22 -28.98 17.43
CA ASP A 404 6.47 -29.73 17.61
C ASP A 404 7.60 -28.88 18.20
N CYS A 405 7.53 -27.55 18.10
CA CYS A 405 8.65 -26.66 18.45
C CYS A 405 8.40 -25.74 19.63
N PHE A 406 7.14 -25.40 19.89
CA PHE A 406 6.78 -24.38 20.87
C PHE A 406 5.71 -24.91 21.82
N THR A 407 5.70 -24.37 23.03
CA THR A 407 4.59 -24.56 23.98
C THR A 407 3.81 -23.27 24.10
N ALA A 408 2.48 -23.33 23.92
CA ALA A 408 1.63 -22.14 24.04
C ALA A 408 1.94 -21.37 25.34
N PRO A 409 2.12 -20.03 25.28
CA PRO A 409 1.71 -19.13 24.19
C PRO A 409 2.77 -18.85 23.10
N GLU A 410 3.92 -19.53 23.13
CA GLU A 410 5.01 -19.32 22.17
C GLU A 410 4.59 -19.71 20.74
N GLY A 411 5.25 -19.09 19.77
CA GLY A 411 4.93 -19.29 18.37
C GLY A 411 5.92 -18.60 17.44
N CYS A 412 5.51 -18.47 16.18
CA CYS A 412 6.37 -17.92 15.16
C CYS A 412 5.63 -17.05 14.16
N CYS A 413 6.39 -16.18 13.50
CA CYS A 413 5.89 -15.31 12.44
C CYS A 413 5.64 -16.07 11.14
N GLU A 414 4.92 -15.44 10.20
CA GLU A 414 4.66 -15.95 8.84
C GLU A 414 5.89 -16.56 8.17
N PHE A 415 7.02 -15.83 8.17
CA PHE A 415 8.27 -16.31 7.61
C PHE A 415 8.69 -17.66 8.22
N CYS A 416 8.75 -17.75 9.55
CA CYS A 416 9.23 -18.95 10.23
C CYS A 416 8.28 -20.11 10.01
N ALA A 417 6.96 -19.87 10.04
CA ALA A 417 5.94 -20.87 9.75
C ALA A 417 6.15 -21.49 8.35
N ARG A 418 6.47 -20.66 7.35
CA ARG A 418 6.64 -21.10 5.95
C ARG A 418 7.99 -21.71 5.60
N HIS A 419 9.04 -21.40 6.36
CA HIS A 419 10.41 -21.78 6.00
C HIS A 419 11.05 -22.67 7.06
N CYS A 420 11.09 -22.21 8.32
CA CYS A 420 11.71 -22.95 9.42
C CYS A 420 10.84 -24.12 9.90
N HIS A 421 9.52 -23.94 9.91
CA HIS A 421 8.54 -24.92 10.39
C HIS A 421 7.71 -25.53 9.25
N LYS A 422 8.18 -25.43 8.00
CA LYS A 422 7.44 -25.84 6.79
C LYS A 422 6.98 -27.30 6.80
N HIS A 423 7.69 -28.15 7.53
CA HIS A 423 7.43 -29.59 7.66
C HIS A 423 6.81 -29.99 8.99
N HIS A 424 6.45 -29.02 9.84
CA HIS A 424 5.87 -29.26 11.16
C HIS A 424 4.36 -29.01 11.16
N PRO A 425 3.61 -29.62 12.09
CA PRO A 425 2.22 -29.30 12.31
C PRO A 425 2.10 -27.90 12.94
N ILE A 426 1.58 -26.96 12.15
CA ILE A 426 1.37 -25.56 12.56
C ILE A 426 -0.12 -25.20 12.56
N LEU A 427 -0.52 -24.33 13.48
CA LEU A 427 -1.85 -23.74 13.56
C LEU A 427 -1.76 -22.22 13.40
N ASP A 428 -2.51 -21.69 12.43
CA ASP A 428 -2.69 -20.25 12.26
C ASP A 428 -3.60 -19.68 13.37
N LYS A 429 -3.11 -18.68 14.10
CA LYS A 429 -3.82 -18.01 15.20
C LYS A 429 -4.32 -16.61 14.82
N GLY A 430 -4.15 -16.19 13.56
CA GLY A 430 -4.51 -14.85 13.10
C GLY A 430 -3.48 -13.79 13.53
N PHE A 431 -3.88 -12.52 13.45
CA PHE A 431 -3.04 -11.41 13.91
C PHE A 431 -2.99 -11.33 15.43
N ALA A 432 -1.78 -11.30 15.98
CA ALA A 432 -1.52 -11.10 17.39
C ALA A 432 -0.49 -10.00 17.62
N LYS A 433 -0.51 -9.41 18.82
CA LYS A 433 0.66 -8.66 19.33
C LYS A 433 1.63 -9.68 19.89
N ALA A 434 2.68 -9.98 19.14
CA ALA A 434 3.72 -10.95 19.49
C ALA A 434 5.08 -10.54 18.89
N TYR A 435 6.16 -11.20 19.30
CA TYR A 435 7.44 -11.26 18.58
C TYR A 435 7.73 -12.73 18.28
N CYS A 436 8.49 -13.04 17.23
CA CYS A 436 8.73 -14.43 16.83
C CYS A 436 9.68 -15.17 17.81
N ASP A 437 9.23 -16.27 18.43
CA ASP A 437 10.02 -17.02 19.42
C ASP A 437 11.08 -17.95 18.79
N CYS A 438 11.07 -18.09 17.45
CA CYS A 438 12.11 -18.81 16.70
C CYS A 438 13.50 -18.13 16.80
N GLY A 439 13.50 -16.84 17.15
CA GLY A 439 14.65 -15.95 17.01
C GLY A 439 15.72 -16.11 18.09
N HIS A 440 16.65 -17.06 17.91
CA HIS A 440 18.09 -16.76 18.06
C HIS A 440 19.09 -17.84 17.60
N SER A 441 18.74 -19.13 17.44
CA SER A 441 19.79 -20.15 17.24
C SER A 441 19.87 -20.76 15.83
N HIS A 442 18.74 -20.89 15.11
CA HIS A 442 18.71 -21.64 13.84
C HIS A 442 17.74 -21.08 12.78
N CYS A 443 17.21 -19.86 12.97
CA CYS A 443 16.27 -19.29 12.02
C CYS A 443 16.99 -18.77 10.76
N LYS A 444 16.69 -19.36 9.61
CA LYS A 444 17.27 -19.00 8.30
C LYS A 444 16.91 -17.59 7.81
N GLY A 445 15.92 -16.96 8.42
CA GLY A 445 15.50 -15.58 8.11
C GLY A 445 15.95 -14.54 9.11
N LEU A 446 16.87 -14.90 10.03
CA LEU A 446 17.53 -13.89 10.86
C LEU A 446 18.54 -13.15 9.99
N ILE A 447 18.38 -11.84 9.92
CA ILE A 447 19.33 -10.95 9.26
C ILE A 447 19.70 -9.83 10.21
N GLU A 448 20.93 -9.34 10.09
CA GLU A 448 21.34 -8.12 10.77
C GLU A 448 20.73 -6.92 10.04
N VAL A 449 19.58 -6.43 10.52
CA VAL A 449 18.95 -5.25 9.94
C VAL A 449 19.61 -4.00 10.51
N LYS A 450 20.39 -3.31 9.70
CA LYS A 450 20.75 -1.92 9.96
C LYS A 450 19.57 -1.03 9.56
N ASP A 451 19.23 -0.07 10.42
CA ASP A 451 18.15 0.91 10.19
C ASP A 451 16.75 0.30 10.00
N VAL A 452 16.25 -0.43 11.01
CA VAL A 452 14.89 -1.02 11.04
C VAL A 452 13.79 -0.05 10.61
N ASP A 453 13.94 1.24 10.92
CA ASP A 453 13.00 2.31 10.55
C ASP A 453 12.88 2.57 9.03
N LYS A 454 13.66 1.87 8.20
CA LYS A 454 13.65 1.98 6.74
C LYS A 454 12.76 0.95 6.03
N TYR A 455 12.00 0.13 6.76
CA TYR A 455 11.21 -0.95 6.19
C TYR A 455 9.70 -0.81 6.45
N ASP A 456 8.87 -1.10 5.45
CA ASP A 456 7.42 -1.30 5.61
C ASP A 456 6.97 -2.58 4.89
N TYR A 457 5.86 -3.16 5.33
CA TYR A 457 5.38 -4.45 4.84
C TYR A 457 4.36 -4.27 3.72
N ILE A 458 4.64 -4.86 2.56
CA ILE A 458 3.85 -4.68 1.34
C ILE A 458 2.39 -5.11 1.50
N GLU A 459 2.14 -6.14 2.31
CA GLU A 459 0.82 -6.68 2.60
C GLU A 459 -0.05 -5.65 3.34
N ASN A 460 0.53 -4.94 4.32
CA ASN A 460 -0.15 -3.86 5.04
C ASN A 460 -0.48 -2.68 4.11
N LEU A 461 0.40 -2.41 3.14
CA LEU A 461 0.24 -1.34 2.17
C LEU A 461 -0.90 -1.64 1.18
N ILE A 462 -1.02 -2.89 0.72
CA ILE A 462 -2.14 -3.32 -0.15
C ILE A 462 -3.49 -3.13 0.56
N LEU A 463 -3.60 -3.53 1.82
CA LEU A 463 -4.85 -3.38 2.57
C LEU A 463 -5.22 -1.90 2.75
N LYS A 464 -4.23 -1.04 3.00
CA LYS A 464 -4.43 0.42 3.08
C LYS A 464 -4.81 1.02 1.74
N SER A 465 -4.25 0.55 0.63
CA SER A 465 -4.57 1.09 -0.69
C SER A 465 -6.03 0.81 -1.04
N ILE A 466 -6.55 -0.37 -0.68
CA ILE A 466 -7.99 -0.68 -0.80
C ILE A 466 -8.83 0.20 0.14
N GLN A 467 -8.46 0.28 1.42
CA GLN A 467 -9.20 1.05 2.42
C GLN A 467 -9.38 2.52 2.01
N TYR A 468 -8.36 3.10 1.37
CA TYR A 468 -8.36 4.49 0.90
C TYR A 468 -8.76 4.62 -0.57
N CYS A 469 -9.30 3.57 -1.19
CA CYS A 469 -9.71 3.53 -2.60
C CYS A 469 -8.62 4.00 -3.59
N ASN A 470 -7.36 3.74 -3.27
CA ASN A 470 -6.18 4.08 -4.05
C ASN A 470 -5.72 2.86 -4.87
N PHE A 471 -6.44 2.59 -5.95
CA PHE A 471 -6.19 1.44 -6.82
C PHE A 471 -4.96 1.64 -7.72
N LYS A 472 -4.54 2.89 -7.95
CA LYS A 472 -3.26 3.20 -8.61
C LYS A 472 -2.09 2.65 -7.81
N ILE A 473 -1.98 2.98 -6.52
CA ILE A 473 -0.90 2.44 -5.67
C ILE A 473 -1.11 0.95 -5.38
N PHE A 474 -2.35 0.47 -5.26
CA PHE A 474 -2.63 -0.97 -5.18
C PHE A 474 -1.92 -1.74 -6.31
N MET A 475 -2.09 -1.30 -7.56
CA MET A 475 -1.45 -1.92 -8.71
C MET A 475 0.06 -1.74 -8.70
N ARG A 476 0.55 -0.58 -8.31
CA ARG A 476 1.99 -0.37 -8.16
C ARG A 476 2.62 -1.33 -7.13
N LEU A 477 1.95 -1.60 -6.03
CA LEU A 477 2.45 -2.57 -5.04
C LEU A 477 2.51 -4.00 -5.61
N ILE A 478 1.57 -4.36 -6.49
CA ILE A 478 1.60 -5.64 -7.22
C ILE A 478 2.81 -5.70 -8.17
N GLU A 479 3.05 -4.63 -8.92
CA GLU A 479 4.23 -4.47 -9.77
C GLU A 479 5.54 -4.57 -8.97
N LEU A 480 5.54 -4.11 -7.72
CA LEU A 480 6.64 -4.24 -6.77
C LEU A 480 6.72 -5.64 -6.10
N GLY A 481 5.97 -6.62 -6.61
CA GLY A 481 6.06 -8.01 -6.17
C GLY A 481 5.14 -8.36 -5.00
N ALA A 482 4.08 -7.60 -4.72
CA ALA A 482 3.11 -7.97 -3.69
C ALA A 482 2.49 -9.34 -4.00
N ASN A 483 2.60 -10.28 -3.06
CA ASN A 483 2.01 -11.60 -3.24
C ASN A 483 0.58 -11.59 -2.69
N ILE A 484 -0.39 -11.39 -3.58
CA ILE A 484 -1.82 -11.36 -3.22
C ILE A 484 -2.31 -12.66 -2.58
N GLN A 485 -1.71 -13.82 -2.88
CA GLN A 485 -2.10 -15.08 -2.25
C GLN A 485 -1.84 -15.08 -0.73
N THR A 486 -0.92 -14.27 -0.24
CA THR A 486 -0.67 -14.15 1.21
C THR A 486 -1.70 -13.28 1.94
N ILE A 487 -2.46 -12.47 1.20
CA ILE A 487 -3.43 -11.50 1.76
C ILE A 487 -4.87 -11.78 1.34
N HIS A 488 -5.13 -12.86 0.60
CA HIS A 488 -6.46 -13.16 0.05
C HIS A 488 -7.60 -13.25 1.09
N PRO A 489 -7.41 -13.76 2.33
CA PRO A 489 -8.50 -13.77 3.32
C PRO A 489 -8.80 -12.33 3.79
N ASN A 490 -7.76 -11.52 3.95
CA ASN A 490 -7.89 -10.10 4.29
C ASN A 490 -8.54 -9.30 3.16
N LEU A 491 -8.31 -9.67 1.89
CA LEU A 491 -9.04 -9.08 0.77
C LEU A 491 -10.54 -9.37 0.84
N PHE A 492 -10.95 -10.56 1.30
CA PHE A 492 -12.37 -10.87 1.53
C PHE A 492 -12.97 -10.06 2.68
N LEU A 493 -12.27 -9.96 3.81
CA LEU A 493 -12.69 -9.11 4.93
C LEU A 493 -12.87 -7.65 4.48
N MET A 494 -11.94 -7.14 3.69
CA MET A 494 -12.04 -5.79 3.11
C MET A 494 -13.18 -5.69 2.09
N ALA A 495 -13.35 -6.69 1.21
CA ALA A 495 -14.44 -6.72 0.25
C ALA A 495 -15.80 -6.71 0.93
N GLU A 496 -15.97 -7.45 2.03
CA GLU A 496 -17.20 -7.47 2.82
C GLU A 496 -17.43 -6.11 3.50
N ALA A 497 -16.42 -5.57 4.19
CA ALA A 497 -16.53 -4.29 4.90
C ALA A 497 -16.87 -3.11 3.97
N HIS A 498 -16.48 -3.20 2.70
CA HIS A 498 -16.70 -2.17 1.68
C HIS A 498 -17.75 -2.56 0.63
N ASN A 499 -18.48 -3.66 0.84
CA ASN A 499 -19.41 -4.26 -0.12
C ASN A 499 -18.87 -4.33 -1.58
N ASN A 500 -17.58 -4.63 -1.74
CA ASN A 500 -16.85 -4.52 -3.01
C ASN A 500 -16.72 -5.87 -3.73
N VAL A 501 -17.60 -6.09 -4.70
CA VAL A 501 -17.65 -7.30 -5.52
C VAL A 501 -16.40 -7.51 -6.36
N ARG A 502 -15.78 -6.43 -6.84
CA ARG A 502 -14.56 -6.51 -7.64
C ARG A 502 -13.40 -7.06 -6.82
N ILE A 503 -13.25 -6.57 -5.59
CA ILE A 503 -12.24 -7.09 -4.65
C ILE A 503 -12.53 -8.53 -4.26
N ALA A 504 -13.80 -8.90 -4.03
CA ALA A 504 -14.16 -10.30 -3.78
C ALA A 504 -13.81 -11.22 -4.96
N LYS A 505 -14.07 -10.79 -6.20
CA LYS A 505 -13.67 -11.54 -7.42
C LYS A 505 -12.16 -11.66 -7.56
N ILE A 506 -11.43 -10.59 -7.26
CA ILE A 506 -9.96 -10.58 -7.23
C ILE A 506 -9.49 -11.63 -6.20
N ALA A 507 -10.06 -11.65 -4.99
CA ALA A 507 -9.72 -12.62 -3.96
C ALA A 507 -10.02 -14.07 -4.40
N LEU A 508 -11.15 -14.33 -5.05
CA LEU A 508 -11.50 -15.66 -5.61
C LEU A 508 -10.51 -16.15 -6.66
N LEU A 509 -10.04 -15.27 -7.55
CA LEU A 509 -9.09 -15.65 -8.60
C LEU A 509 -7.82 -16.27 -8.02
N PHE A 510 -7.36 -15.82 -6.85
CA PHE A 510 -6.19 -16.38 -6.20
C PHE A 510 -6.41 -17.74 -5.56
N GLU A 511 -7.64 -18.06 -5.17
CA GLU A 511 -7.97 -19.38 -4.63
C GLU A 511 -7.85 -20.47 -5.71
N PHE A 512 -8.31 -20.21 -6.94
CA PHE A 512 -8.23 -21.17 -8.06
C PHE A 512 -6.79 -21.56 -8.43
N TYR A 513 -5.82 -20.69 -8.21
CA TYR A 513 -4.41 -20.99 -8.49
C TYR A 513 -3.81 -22.00 -7.50
N ARG A 514 -4.37 -22.14 -6.29
CA ARG A 514 -3.96 -23.16 -5.31
C ARG A 514 -4.42 -24.57 -5.70
N PHE A 515 -5.51 -24.66 -6.47
CA PHE A 515 -6.19 -25.92 -6.82
C PHE A 515 -6.05 -26.34 -8.29
N SER A 516 -5.22 -25.67 -9.09
CA SER A 516 -4.99 -26.08 -10.48
C SER A 516 -4.38 -27.50 -10.53
N PRO A 517 -5.05 -28.51 -11.11
CA PRO A 517 -4.62 -29.92 -11.05
C PRO A 517 -3.36 -30.26 -11.85
N LYS A 518 -2.74 -29.27 -12.53
CA LYS A 518 -1.70 -29.52 -13.54
C LYS A 518 -0.29 -29.61 -13.00
N THR A 519 -0.05 -29.27 -11.74
CA THR A 519 1.22 -29.56 -11.06
C THR A 519 0.99 -30.69 -10.06
N LYS A 520 1.18 -31.94 -10.53
CA LYS A 520 1.54 -33.04 -9.64
C LYS A 520 2.92 -32.72 -9.08
N ILE A 521 2.96 -31.97 -7.99
CA ILE A 521 4.13 -31.95 -7.13
C ILE A 521 4.00 -33.22 -6.30
N ASP A 522 4.88 -34.20 -6.52
CA ASP A 522 5.10 -35.30 -5.58
C ASP A 522 5.65 -34.70 -4.28
N HIS A 523 4.77 -34.11 -3.47
CA HIS A 523 5.09 -33.69 -2.12
C HIS A 523 4.57 -34.78 -1.16
N PRO A 524 5.36 -35.28 -0.19
CA PRO A 524 4.92 -36.30 0.76
C PRO A 524 3.80 -35.84 1.71
N LEU A 525 3.37 -34.59 1.58
CA LEU A 525 2.31 -34.00 2.39
C LEU A 525 0.97 -34.27 1.70
N ARG A 526 0.24 -35.27 2.20
CA ARG A 526 -1.23 -35.29 2.13
C ARG A 526 -1.81 -34.18 3.02
N VAL A 527 -1.40 -32.92 2.83
CA VAL A 527 -2.22 -31.81 3.27
C VAL A 527 -3.14 -31.52 2.10
N LYS A 528 -4.37 -32.07 2.16
CA LYS A 528 -5.48 -31.45 1.43
C LYS A 528 -5.56 -30.04 1.99
N PHE A 529 -5.01 -29.06 1.29
CA PHE A 529 -5.25 -27.66 1.61
C PHE A 529 -6.73 -27.42 1.35
N TRP A 530 -7.58 -27.69 2.33
CA TRP A 530 -8.91 -27.13 2.34
C TRP A 530 -8.76 -25.62 2.50
N PRO A 531 -9.61 -24.80 1.85
CA PRO A 531 -9.62 -23.38 2.17
C PRO A 531 -9.78 -23.22 3.68
N SER A 532 -9.13 -22.23 4.29
CA SER A 532 -9.26 -22.04 5.74
C SER A 532 -10.75 -21.95 6.10
N LYS A 533 -11.14 -22.46 7.28
CA LYS A 533 -12.53 -22.40 7.74
C LYS A 533 -13.07 -20.96 7.65
N GLU A 534 -12.22 -20.00 8.00
CA GLU A 534 -12.45 -18.56 7.87
C GLU A 534 -12.71 -18.15 6.41
N PHE A 535 -11.90 -18.58 5.44
CA PHE A 535 -12.13 -18.30 4.02
C PHE A 535 -13.47 -18.85 3.52
N LEU A 536 -13.83 -20.09 3.90
CA LEU A 536 -15.12 -20.68 3.53
C LEU A 536 -16.29 -19.88 4.13
N GLU A 537 -16.16 -19.46 5.40
CA GLU A 537 -17.17 -18.63 6.08
C GLU A 537 -17.31 -17.26 5.42
N LEU A 538 -16.20 -16.59 5.10
CA LEU A 538 -16.19 -15.30 4.40
C LEU A 538 -16.78 -15.42 2.99
N THR A 539 -16.42 -16.46 2.25
CA THR A 539 -16.95 -16.69 0.91
C THR A 539 -18.45 -17.01 0.95
N GLN A 540 -18.90 -17.82 1.91
CA GLN A 540 -20.33 -18.06 2.11
C GLN A 540 -21.07 -16.80 2.50
N THR A 541 -20.47 -15.95 3.35
CA THR A 541 -21.06 -14.67 3.76
C THR A 541 -21.16 -13.72 2.56
N ALA A 542 -20.12 -13.63 1.74
CA ALA A 542 -20.15 -12.85 0.50
C ALA A 542 -21.23 -13.35 -0.48
N ILE A 543 -21.42 -14.67 -0.61
CA ILE A 543 -22.51 -15.25 -1.40
C ILE A 543 -23.88 -14.89 -0.80
N ARG A 544 -24.05 -15.02 0.52
CA ARG A 544 -25.31 -14.70 1.22
C ARG A 544 -25.66 -13.21 1.07
N ASN A 545 -24.66 -12.33 1.12
CA ASN A 545 -24.82 -10.89 0.95
C ASN A 545 -24.93 -10.47 -0.53
N GLY A 546 -24.94 -11.42 -1.47
CA GLY A 546 -25.10 -11.13 -2.90
C GLY A 546 -23.90 -10.47 -3.56
N LEU A 547 -22.74 -10.40 -2.87
CA LEU A 547 -21.50 -9.85 -3.44
C LEU A 547 -21.07 -10.65 -4.68
N ILE A 548 -21.11 -11.97 -4.58
CA ILE A 548 -20.72 -12.85 -5.67
C ILE A 548 -21.90 -13.79 -5.98
N ASN A 549 -22.31 -13.83 -7.24
CA ASN A 549 -23.38 -14.74 -7.66
C ASN A 549 -22.85 -16.18 -7.64
N ARG A 550 -23.71 -17.13 -7.30
CA ARG A 550 -23.41 -18.58 -7.34
C ARG A 550 -23.27 -19.17 -8.75
N GLU A 551 -23.23 -18.38 -9.82
CA GLU A 551 -23.42 -18.88 -11.19
C GLU A 551 -22.13 -19.24 -11.96
N GLU A 552 -22.10 -20.54 -12.29
CA GLU A 552 -21.44 -21.34 -13.33
C GLU A 552 -19.92 -21.50 -13.45
N LYS A 553 -19.07 -20.63 -12.91
CA LYS A 553 -17.60 -20.86 -12.99
C LYS A 553 -16.81 -20.83 -11.68
N CYS A 554 -17.43 -20.46 -10.56
CA CYS A 554 -16.82 -20.58 -9.24
C CYS A 554 -17.47 -21.72 -8.43
N ARG A 555 -17.17 -22.98 -8.80
CA ARG A 555 -17.46 -24.11 -7.91
C ARG A 555 -16.26 -24.25 -6.97
N ILE A 556 -16.47 -23.93 -5.69
CA ILE A 556 -15.61 -24.42 -4.61
C ILE A 556 -15.94 -25.91 -4.51
N SER A 557 -15.10 -26.74 -5.12
CA SER A 557 -15.22 -28.21 -5.08
C SER A 557 -14.62 -28.79 -3.82
#